data_AF-A0AAU1EI31-F1
#
_entry.id   AF-A0AAU1EI31-F1
#
_cell.length_a   1.000
_cell.length_b   1.000
_cell.length_c   1.000
_cell.angle_alpha   90.00
_cell.angle_beta   90.00
_cell.angle_gamma   90.00
#
_symmetry.space_group_name_H-M   'P 1'
#
loop_
_entity.id
_entity.type
_entity.pdbx_description
1 polymer ?
#
loop_
_entity_poly.entity_id
_entity_poly.type
_entity_poly.pdbx_seq_one_letter_code
_entity_poly.pdbx_strand_id
1 'polypeptide(L)' 'MTMAPVLVGRDGLLAGERIPIVDTRVTFGRNAGNTVVIASLSVSRFHAEIVLV' A
#
# COMPACT_ATOMS: atom_id res chain seq x y z
N MET A 1 -23.38 2.56 -6.66
CA MET A 1 -22.05 1.95 -6.77
C MET A 1 -21.12 2.74 -5.88
N THR A 2 -20.72 2.21 -4.74
CA THR A 2 -19.74 2.86 -3.86
C THR A 2 -18.35 2.65 -4.44
N MET A 3 -17.66 3.75 -4.74
CA MET A 3 -16.27 3.72 -5.19
C MET A 3 -15.38 3.38 -3.99
N ALA A 4 -14.57 2.32 -4.10
CA ALA A 4 -13.55 2.02 -3.10
C ALA A 4 -12.50 3.15 -3.06
N PRO A 5 -12.00 3.55 -1.88
CA PRO A 5 -10.91 4.51 -1.80
C PRO A 5 -9.66 3.97 -2.50
N VAL A 6 -8.88 4.88 -3.11
CA VAL A 6 -7.67 4.56 -3.86
C VAL A 6 -6.51 5.39 -3.33
N LEU A 7 -5.44 4.71 -2.91
CA LEU A 7 -4.17 5.37 -2.64
C LEU A 7 -3.40 5.54 -3.96
N VAL A 8 -2.86 6.74 -4.19
CA VAL A 8 -2.08 7.03 -5.39
C VAL A 8 -0.66 7.38 -5.00
N GLY A 9 0.31 6.64 -5.51
CA GLY A 9 1.72 6.97 -5.32
C GLY A 9 2.04 8.26 -6.08
N ARG A 10 2.47 9.30 -5.35
CA ARG A 10 2.74 10.61 -5.96
C ARG A 10 4.12 10.65 -6.61
N ASP A 11 5.11 10.02 -5.98
CA ASP A 11 6.52 10.04 -6.38
C ASP A 11 7.21 8.72 -6.00
N GLY A 12 8.46 8.56 -6.45
CA GLY A 12 9.31 7.42 -6.11
C GLY A 12 8.88 6.11 -6.79
N LEU A 13 9.15 4.98 -6.14
CA LEU A 13 8.98 3.65 -6.74
C LEU A 13 7.54 3.31 -7.14
N LEU A 14 6.56 3.93 -6.46
CA LEU A 14 5.13 3.70 -6.71
C LEU A 14 4.49 4.88 -7.49
N ALA A 15 5.27 5.79 -8.06
CA ALA A 15 4.73 6.97 -8.75
C ALA A 15 3.72 6.57 -9.84
N GLY A 16 2.51 7.14 -9.77
CA GLY A 16 1.41 6.85 -10.70
C GLY A 16 0.65 5.55 -10.39
N GLU A 17 1.14 4.71 -9.49
CA GLU A 17 0.45 3.48 -9.11
C GLU A 17 -0.82 3.80 -8.33
N ARG A 18 -1.89 3.05 -8.63
CA ARG A 18 -3.21 3.19 -8.02
C ARG A 18 -3.51 1.93 -7.24
N ILE A 19 -3.48 2.03 -5.92
CA ILE A 19 -3.67 0.93 -4.99
C ILE A 19 -5.09 1.00 -4.46
N PRO A 20 -6.01 0.13 -4.92
CA PRO A 20 -7.37 0.12 -4.42
C PRO A 20 -7.39 -0.46 -3.00
N ILE A 21 -8.04 0.25 -2.08
CA ILE A 21 -8.23 -0.21 -0.69
C ILE A 21 -9.57 -0.97 -0.65
N VAL A 22 -9.52 -2.23 -1.09
CA VAL A 22 -10.71 -3.09 -1.26
C VAL A 22 -10.91 -4.10 -0.12
N ASP A 23 -9.84 -4.43 0.60
CA ASP A 23 -9.88 -5.34 1.74
C ASP A 23 -10.03 -4.61 3.07
N THR A 24 -10.44 -5.35 4.11
CA THR A 24 -10.50 -4.84 5.50
C THR A 24 -9.13 -4.41 6.02
N ARG A 25 -8.03 -4.91 5.43
CA ARG A 25 -6.66 -4.60 5.81
C ARG A 25 -5.73 -4.62 4.60
N VAL A 26 -5.02 -3.52 4.37
CA VAL A 26 -3.97 -3.40 3.36
C VAL A 26 -2.64 -3.13 4.06
N THR A 27 -1.64 -3.98 3.85
CA THR A 27 -0.32 -3.85 4.50
C THR A 27 0.74 -3.32 3.55
N PHE A 28 1.67 -2.52 4.08
CA PHE A 28 2.76 -1.89 3.35
C PHE A 28 4.10 -2.25 3.99
N GLY A 29 5.09 -2.61 3.18
CA GLY A 29 6.45 -2.83 3.65
C GLY A 29 7.36 -3.45 2.60
N ARG A 30 8.67 -3.56 2.90
CA ARG A 30 9.62 -4.18 1.95
C ARG A 30 9.60 -5.71 1.93
N ASN A 31 8.94 -6.33 2.92
CA ASN A 31 8.80 -7.79 2.92
C ASN A 31 7.80 -8.22 1.84
N ALA A 32 8.10 -9.30 1.11
CA ALA A 32 7.27 -9.81 0.02
C ALA A 32 5.88 -10.31 0.44
N GLY A 33 5.64 -10.50 1.75
CA GLY A 33 4.35 -10.89 2.30
C GLY A 33 3.38 -9.74 2.58
N ASN A 34 3.76 -8.48 2.29
CA ASN A 34 2.82 -7.35 2.39
C ASN A 34 1.92 -7.26 1.16
N THR A 35 0.72 -6.69 1.32
CA THR A 35 -0.20 -6.42 0.19
C THR A 35 0.47 -5.50 -0.84
N VAL A 36 1.13 -4.45 -0.36
CA VAL A 36 1.91 -3.51 -1.19
C VAL A 36 3.38 -3.61 -0.78
N VAL A 37 4.18 -4.10 -1.72
CA VAL A 37 5.61 -4.28 -1.51
C VAL A 37 6.38 -3.08 -2.01
N ILE A 38 7.11 -2.41 -1.11
CA ILE A 38 7.99 -1.29 -1.46
C ILE A 38 9.43 -1.74 -1.25
N ALA A 39 10.08 -2.19 -2.32
CA ALA A 39 11.41 -2.81 -2.29
C ALA A 39 12.55 -1.79 -2.09
N SER A 40 12.49 -1.02 -1.00
CA SER A 40 13.48 -0.02 -0.60
C SER A 40 14.03 -0.32 0.79
N LEU A 41 15.32 -0.04 1.01
CA LEU A 41 15.96 -0.13 2.32
C LEU A 41 15.47 0.94 3.32
N SER A 42 14.90 2.05 2.82
CA SER A 42 14.27 3.07 3.67
C SER A 42 12.92 2.62 4.25
N VAL A 43 12.37 1.50 3.77
CA VAL A 43 11.07 0.98 4.21
C VAL A 43 11.27 -0.23 5.12
N SER A 44 10.59 -0.21 6.27
CA SER A 44 10.57 -1.34 7.21
C SER A 44 10.01 -2.61 6.57
N ARG A 45 10.39 -3.79 7.10
CA ARG A 45 9.84 -5.08 6.61
C ARG A 45 8.31 -5.10 6.67
N PHE A 46 7.76 -4.62 7.78
CA PHE A 46 6.34 -4.36 8.00
C PHE A 46 6.27 -2.90 8.44
N HIS A 47 5.78 -2.01 7.57
CA HIS A 47 5.93 -0.57 7.73
C HIS A 47 4.64 0.09 8.21
N ALA A 48 3.52 -0.23 7.58
CA ALA A 48 2.22 0.34 7.92
C ALA A 48 1.08 -0.59 7.52
N GLU A 49 -0.11 -0.32 8.05
CA GLU A 49 -1.36 -0.91 7.62
C GLU A 49 -2.47 0.14 7.55
N ILE A 50 -3.39 -0.06 6.62
CA ILE A 50 -4.65 0.67 6.53
C ILE A 50 -5.76 -0.32 6.84
N VAL A 51 -6.61 0.02 7.80
CA VAL A 51 -7.78 -0.77 8.19
C VAL A 51 -9.03 0.05 7.91
N LEU A 52 -9.98 -0.54 7.20
CA LEU A 52 -11.29 0.06 6.99
C LEU A 52 -12.20 -0.33 8.16
N VAL A 53 -12.53 0.65 9.00
CA VAL A 53 -13.44 0.52 10.15
C VAL A 53 -14.78 1.19 9.88
#